data_AF-A0A8J9X4B2-F1
#
_entry.id   AF-A0A8J9X4B2-F1
#
_cell.length_a   1.000
_cell.length_b   1.000
_cell.length_c   1.000
_cell.angle_alpha   90.00
_cell.angle_beta   90.00
_cell.angle_gamma   90.00
#
_symmetry.space_group_name_H-M   'P 1'
#
loop_
_entity.id
_entity.type
_entity.pdbx_description
1 polymer ?
#
loop_
_entity_poly.entity_id
_entity_poly.type
_entity_poly.pdbx_seq_one_letter_code
_entity_poly.pdbx_strand_id
1 'polypeptide(L)'
;GPLNTYARAGKLFPGPHLYAGAGLVCLWALAYACVPAMQKGNETARTVHIGANVTGIAFFVWQVTSGIPILQKVWEKTQWP
;
A
#
# COMPACT_ATOMS: atom_id res chain seq x y z
N GLY A 1 10.59 7.11 -6.18
CA GLY A 1 9.68 6.68 -5.09
C GLY A 1 9.68 7.68 -3.94
N PRO A 2 8.90 7.44 -2.87
CA PRO A 2 8.68 8.39 -1.77
C PRO A 2 9.98 8.89 -1.10
N LEU A 3 10.98 8.03 -0.92
CA LEU A 3 12.29 8.43 -0.38
C LEU A 3 13.03 9.44 -1.27
N ASN A 4 13.08 9.21 -2.58
CA ASN A 4 13.68 10.14 -3.54
C ASN A 4 12.93 11.48 -3.58
N THR A 5 11.59 11.44 -3.52
CA THR A 5 10.77 12.66 -3.47
C THR A 5 11.09 13.47 -2.22
N TYR A 6 11.12 12.83 -1.06
CA TYR A 6 11.42 13.50 0.20
C TYR A 6 12.84 14.07 0.22
N ALA A 7 13.84 13.29 -0.17
CA ALA A 7 15.24 13.73 -0.21
C ALA A 7 15.46 14.96 -1.10
N ARG A 8 14.71 15.09 -2.21
CA ARG A 8 14.84 16.20 -3.15
C ARG A 8 13.97 17.41 -2.81
N ALA A 9 12.76 17.19 -2.29
CA ALA A 9 11.75 18.24 -2.11
C ALA A 9 11.53 18.63 -0.64
N GLY A 10 12.15 17.94 0.32
CA GLY A 10 11.94 18.13 1.76
C GLY A 10 10.55 17.75 2.26
N LYS A 11 9.69 17.21 1.38
CA LYS A 11 8.32 16.80 1.68
C LYS A 11 7.84 15.71 0.74
N LEU A 12 6.85 14.96 1.19
CA LEU A 12 6.04 14.11 0.32
C LEU A 12 4.93 14.96 -0.31
N PHE A 13 4.41 14.50 -1.45
CA PHE A 13 3.17 15.04 -2.04
C PHE A 13 2.09 13.98 -1.88
N PRO A 14 1.52 13.84 -0.67
CA PRO A 14 0.65 12.71 -0.38
C PRO A 14 -0.75 12.94 -0.97
N GLY A 15 -1.07 12.15 -2.00
CA GLY A 15 -2.43 12.02 -2.53
C GLY A 15 -3.09 10.72 -2.08
N PRO A 16 -4.37 10.49 -2.47
CA PRO A 16 -5.11 9.27 -2.12
C PRO A 16 -4.35 7.97 -2.41
N HIS A 17 -3.67 7.89 -3.56
CA HIS A 17 -2.85 6.73 -3.95
C HIS A 17 -1.68 6.45 -2.99
N LEU A 18 -1.04 7.50 -2.45
CA LEU A 18 0.08 7.29 -1.53
C LEU A 18 -0.43 6.81 -0.15
N TYR A 19 -1.52 7.41 0.34
CA TYR A 19 -2.12 7.01 1.62
C TYR A 19 -2.68 5.59 1.57
N ALA A 20 -3.41 5.24 0.51
CA ALA A 20 -3.94 3.89 0.33
C ALA A 20 -2.81 2.84 0.20
N GLY A 21 -1.74 3.15 -0.55
CA GLY A 21 -0.55 2.30 -0.63
C GLY A 21 0.17 2.12 0.71
N ALA A 22 0.32 3.18 1.51
CA ALA A 22 0.90 3.09 2.85
C ALA A 22 0.03 2.23 3.79
N GLY A 23 -1.30 2.44 3.74
CA GLY A 23 -2.26 1.62 4.48
C GLY A 23 -2.19 0.14 4.11
N LEU A 24 -2.04 -0.18 2.81
CA LEU A 24 -1.86 -1.56 2.34
C LEU A 24 -0.63 -2.22 2.97
N VAL A 25 0.52 -1.53 3.03
CA VAL A 25 1.73 -2.05 3.67
C VAL A 25 1.48 -2.34 5.16
N CYS A 26 0.77 -1.46 5.86
CA CYS A 26 0.39 -1.68 7.26
C CYS A 26 -0.54 -2.90 7.41
N LEU A 27 -1.50 -3.09 6.50
CA LEU A 27 -2.41 -4.25 6.51
C LEU A 27 -1.65 -5.57 6.29
N TRP A 28 -0.68 -5.61 5.39
CA TRP A 28 0.16 -6.79 5.21
C TRP A 28 1.05 -7.07 6.41
N ALA A 29 1.64 -6.03 7.02
CA ALA A 29 2.41 -6.18 8.26
C ALA A 29 1.54 -6.72 9.41
N LEU A 30 0.31 -6.19 9.55
CA LEU A 30 -0.66 -6.67 10.53
C LEU A 30 -1.03 -8.15 10.27
N ALA A 31 -1.34 -8.51 9.03
CA ALA A 31 -1.65 -9.88 8.66
C ALA A 31 -0.50 -10.83 9.01
N TYR A 32 0.74 -10.46 8.69
CA TYR A 32 1.92 -11.25 9.04
C TYR A 32 2.10 -11.41 10.56
N ALA A 33 1.90 -10.33 11.32
CA ALA A 33 2.00 -10.35 12.78
C ALA A 33 1.00 -11.30 13.46
N CYS A 34 -0.16 -11.59 12.84
CA CYS A 34 -1.14 -12.54 13.37
C CYS A 34 -0.71 -14.01 13.26
N VAL A 35 0.25 -14.36 12.40
CA VAL A 35 0.61 -15.75 12.09
C VAL A 35 0.99 -16.59 13.32
N PRO A 36 1.87 -16.13 14.24
CA PRO A 36 2.24 -16.93 15.41
C PRO A 36 1.08 -17.22 16.37
N ALA A 37 0.11 -16.31 16.46
CA ALA A 37 -1.09 -16.52 17.29
C ALA A 37 -2.06 -17.50 16.63
N MET A 38 -2.25 -17.42 15.31
CA MET A 38 -3.06 -18.37 14.55
C MET A 38 -2.53 -19.81 14.66
N GLN A 39 -1.19 -19.98 14.62
CA GLN A 39 -0.55 -21.30 14.81
C GLN A 39 -0.85 -21.93 16.18
N LYS A 40 -1.22 -21.13 17.18
CA LYS A 40 -1.64 -21.57 18.51
C LYS A 40 -3.17 -21.75 18.63
N GLY A 41 -3.90 -21.71 17.52
CA GLY A 41 -5.36 -21.88 17.49
C GLY A 41 -6.17 -20.63 17.86
N ASN A 42 -5.56 -19.43 17.85
CA ASN A 42 -6.30 -18.21 18.14
C ASN A 42 -7.18 -17.80 16.94
N GLU A 43 -8.49 -17.99 17.09
CA GLU A 43 -9.47 -17.68 16.03
C GLU A 43 -9.71 -16.19 15.83
N THR A 44 -9.57 -15.35 16.86
CA THR A 44 -9.60 -13.88 16.69
C THR A 44 -8.45 -13.42 15.78
N ALA A 45 -7.24 -13.95 15.99
CA ALA A 45 -6.09 -13.65 15.14
C ALA A 45 -6.33 -14.12 13.69
N ARG A 46 -7.03 -15.25 13.50
CA ARG A 46 -7.44 -15.74 12.18
C ARG A 46 -8.39 -14.79 11.49
N THR A 47 -9.45 -14.35 12.18
CA THR A 47 -10.41 -13.39 11.63
C THR A 47 -9.74 -12.07 11.27
N VAL A 48 -8.84 -11.56 12.12
CA VAL A 48 -8.07 -10.34 11.83
C VAL A 48 -7.17 -10.51 10.61
N HIS A 49 -6.44 -11.64 10.50
CA HIS A 49 -5.59 -11.93 9.34
C HIS A 49 -6.40 -11.96 8.03
N ILE A 50 -7.55 -12.64 8.03
CA ILE A 50 -8.44 -12.72 6.86
C ILE A 50 -8.94 -11.31 6.50
N GLY A 51 -9.48 -10.58 7.48
CA GLY A 51 -9.97 -9.22 7.28
C GLY A 51 -8.90 -8.29 6.71
N ALA A 52 -7.70 -8.30 7.29
CA ALA A 52 -6.58 -7.50 6.83
C ALA A 52 -6.18 -7.79 5.38
N ASN A 53 -6.17 -9.07 4.97
CA ASN A 53 -5.88 -9.45 3.58
C ASN A 53 -7.00 -9.09 2.61
N VAL A 54 -8.28 -9.26 2.99
CA VAL A 54 -9.42 -8.88 2.15
C VAL A 54 -9.43 -7.36 1.92
N THR A 55 -9.26 -6.57 2.99
CA THR A 55 -9.11 -5.10 2.87
C THR A 55 -7.85 -4.75 2.06
N GLY A 56 -6.75 -5.47 2.26
CA GLY A 56 -5.51 -5.29 1.50
C GLY A 56 -5.70 -5.50 0.00
N ILE A 57 -6.41 -6.55 -0.41
CA ILE A 57 -6.74 -6.81 -1.82
C ILE A 57 -7.59 -5.67 -2.39
N ALA A 58 -8.60 -5.19 -1.66
CA ALA A 58 -9.42 -4.06 -2.11
C ALA A 58 -8.56 -2.80 -2.34
N PHE A 59 -7.64 -2.50 -1.42
CA PHE A 59 -6.70 -1.39 -1.59
C PHE A 59 -5.75 -1.64 -2.77
N PHE A 60 -5.25 -2.85 -2.95
CA PHE A 60 -4.37 -3.19 -4.08
C PHE A 60 -5.07 -2.99 -5.44
N VAL A 61 -6.31 -3.44 -5.59
CA VAL A 61 -7.10 -3.21 -6.81
C VAL A 61 -7.27 -1.71 -7.06
N TRP A 62 -7.53 -0.92 -6.01
CA TRP A 62 -7.60 0.53 -6.15
C TRP A 62 -6.24 1.16 -6.48
N GLN A 63 -5.12 0.64 -5.97
CA GLN A 63 -3.79 1.12 -6.33
C GLN A 63 -3.54 0.99 -7.84
N VAL A 64 -4.01 -0.09 -8.49
CA VAL A 64 -3.89 -0.26 -9.94
C VAL A 64 -4.61 0.88 -10.68
N THR A 65 -5.88 1.13 -10.37
CA THR A 65 -6.68 2.14 -11.09
C THR A 65 -6.25 3.57 -10.76
N SER A 66 -5.95 3.87 -9.50
CA SER A 66 -5.46 5.20 -9.09
C SER A 66 -4.03 5.49 -9.55
N GLY A 67 -3.25 4.47 -9.89
CA GLY A 67 -1.89 4.59 -10.43
C GLY A 67 -1.85 5.01 -11.90
N ILE A 68 -2.87 4.66 -12.71
CA ILE A 68 -2.88 4.95 -14.16
C ILE A 68 -2.70 6.45 -14.47
N PRO A 69 -3.48 7.39 -13.87
CA PRO A 69 -3.29 8.82 -14.13
C PRO A 69 -1.94 9.36 -13.65
N ILE A 70 -1.33 8.73 -12.64
CA ILE A 70 0.00 9.09 -12.14
C ILE A 70 1.06 8.67 -13.16
N LEU A 71 0.96 7.44 -13.69
CA LEU A 71 1.83 6.94 -14.75
C LEU A 71 1.74 7.81 -16.00
N GLN A 72 0.53 8.20 -16.42
CA GLN A 72 0.33 9.11 -17.55
C GLN A 72 1.05 10.46 -17.34
N LYS A 73 0.92 11.08 -16.16
CA LYS A 73 1.63 12.33 -15.83
C LYS A 73 3.15 12.18 -15.85
N VAL A 74 3.67 11.03 -15.40
CA VAL A 74 5.10 10.73 -15.48
C VAL A 74 5.50 10.61 -16.94
N TRP A 75 4.74 9.87 -17.74
CA TRP A 75 5.00 9.67 -19.17
C TRP A 75 5.05 11.00 -19.94
N GLU A 76 4.06 11.88 -19.74
CA GLU A 76 3.98 13.20 -20.34
C GLU A 76 5.16 14.12 -19.99
N LYS A 77 5.65 14.04 -18.74
CA LYS A 77 6.72 14.91 -18.25
C LYS A 77 8.12 14.32 -18.39
N THR A 78 8.23 13.05 -18.76
CA THR A 78 9.52 12.39 -18.96
C THR A 78 10.14 12.87 -20.25
N GLN A 79 11.40 13.30 -20.19
CA GLN A 79 12.22 13.50 -21.39
C GLN A 79 12.76 12.14 -21.81
N TRP A 80 12.32 11.67 -22.96
CA TRP A 80 12.80 10.42 -23.55
C TRP A 80 14.15 10.68 -24.24
N PRO A 81 15.09 9.72 -24.21
CA PRO A 81 16.32 9.81 -25.00
C PRO A 81 16.04 9.84 -26.51
#